data_AF-A0A6L9EQ66-F1
#
_entry.id   AF-A0A6L9EQ66-F1
#
_cell.length_a   1.000
_cell.length_b   1.000
_cell.length_c   1.000
_cell.angle_alpha   90.00
_cell.angle_beta   90.00
_cell.angle_gamma   90.00
#
_symmetry.space_group_name_H-M   'P 1'
#
loop_
_entity.id
_entity.type
_entity.pdbx_description
1 polymer ?
#
loop_
_entity_poly.entity_id
_entity_poly.type
_entity_poly.pdbx_seq_one_letter_code
_entity_poly.pdbx_strand_id
1 'polypeptide(L)'
;MLNEYLVCPICGNVATELHHIVFRSQVKALENCKHNFIYLCDKCHRGTKGVHGKNGRNLDQKLKLMFQNKLEILFSKELLTRKDIKDTLGIKDKPTDSLCKLIKSEKGMFYREDVIRTLMNGKLILQEDEK
;
A
#
# COMPACT_ATOMS: atom_id res chain seq x y z
N MET A 1 -5.14 33.44 0.05
CA MET A 1 -5.47 32.02 -0.19
C MET A 1 -4.15 31.27 -0.28
N LEU A 2 -3.82 30.46 0.72
CA LEU A 2 -2.66 29.56 0.62
C LEU A 2 -3.11 28.41 -0.27
N ASN A 3 -2.54 28.31 -1.48
CA ASN A 3 -2.71 27.12 -2.29
C ASN A 3 -2.04 25.96 -1.54
N GLU A 4 -2.82 25.00 -1.06
CA GLU A 4 -2.31 23.78 -0.46
C GLU A 4 -1.76 22.90 -1.58
N TYR A 5 -0.45 23.01 -1.83
CA TYR A 5 0.24 22.13 -2.76
C TYR A 5 0.56 20.79 -2.07
N LEU A 6 0.40 19.69 -2.81
CA LEU A 6 0.88 18.39 -2.35
C LEU A 6 2.41 18.34 -2.47
N VAL A 7 3.07 17.72 -1.49
CA VAL A 7 4.53 17.60 -1.43
C VAL A 7 4.94 16.16 -1.70
N CYS A 8 5.93 15.96 -2.57
CA CYS A 8 6.51 14.67 -2.87
C CYS A 8 7.31 14.19 -1.63
N PRO A 9 6.92 13.10 -0.97
CA PRO A 9 7.56 12.65 0.26
C PRO A 9 8.98 12.08 0.03
N ILE A 10 9.39 11.93 -1.24
CA ILE A 10 10.72 11.40 -1.60
C ILE A 10 11.77 12.50 -1.68
N CYS A 11 11.40 13.70 -2.14
CA CYS A 11 12.37 14.77 -2.42
C CYS A 11 11.93 16.18 -2.01
N GLY A 12 10.70 16.37 -1.51
CA GLY A 12 10.18 17.67 -1.08
C GLY A 12 9.66 18.59 -2.19
N ASN A 13 9.80 18.22 -3.47
CA ASN A 13 9.22 18.99 -4.57
C ASN A 13 7.69 18.92 -4.57
N VAL A 14 7.04 19.83 -5.30
CA VAL A 14 5.59 19.76 -5.55
C VAL A 14 5.24 18.44 -6.22
N ALA A 15 4.31 17.69 -5.62
CA ALA A 15 3.78 16.46 -6.17
C ALA A 15 2.63 16.76 -7.12
N THR A 16 2.68 16.16 -8.30
CA THR A 16 1.74 16.42 -9.39
C THR A 16 1.04 15.16 -9.86
N GLU A 17 1.53 13.97 -9.48
CA GLU A 17 1.02 12.70 -9.97
C GLU A 17 0.66 11.75 -8.82
N LEU A 18 -0.50 11.11 -8.93
CA LEU A 18 -0.91 10.05 -8.02
C LEU A 18 -0.31 8.72 -8.46
N HIS A 19 0.32 8.01 -7.51
CA HIS A 19 0.86 6.67 -7.70
C HIS A 19 0.17 5.66 -6.78
N HIS A 20 -0.13 4.47 -7.32
CA HIS A 20 -0.57 3.29 -6.56
C HIS A 20 0.64 2.47 -6.15
N ILE A 21 0.94 2.40 -4.85
CA ILE A 21 2.14 1.73 -4.31
C ILE A 21 2.14 0.23 -4.67
N VAL A 22 1.04 -0.46 -4.37
CA VAL A 22 0.70 -1.78 -4.91
C VAL A 22 -0.15 -1.56 -6.15
N PHE A 23 0.25 -2.13 -7.28
CA PHE A 23 -0.40 -1.84 -8.54
C PHE A 23 -1.85 -2.35 -8.56
N ARG A 24 -2.72 -1.59 -9.24
CA ARG A 24 -4.14 -1.95 -9.42
C ARG A 24 -4.33 -3.33 -10.06
N SER A 25 -3.40 -3.73 -10.93
CA SER A 25 -3.37 -5.06 -11.57
C SER A 25 -2.95 -6.19 -10.64
N GLN A 26 -2.27 -5.88 -9.53
CA GLN A 26 -1.83 -6.87 -8.54
C GLN A 26 -2.93 -7.11 -7.49
N VAL A 27 -3.47 -6.03 -6.92
CA VAL A 27 -4.48 -6.13 -5.86
C VAL A 27 -5.62 -5.16 -6.14
N LYS A 28 -6.63 -5.63 -6.89
CA LYS A 28 -7.78 -4.81 -7.30
C LYS A 28 -8.54 -4.21 -6.11
N ALA A 29 -8.55 -4.89 -4.96
CA ALA A 29 -9.21 -4.41 -3.75
C ALA A 29 -8.65 -3.05 -3.26
N LEU A 30 -7.39 -2.76 -3.55
CA LEU A 30 -6.70 -1.53 -3.16
C LEU A 30 -6.84 -0.38 -4.17
N GLU A 31 -7.59 -0.56 -5.26
CA GLU A 31 -7.72 0.44 -6.32
C GLU A 31 -8.16 1.83 -5.81
N ASN A 32 -9.04 1.83 -4.81
CA ASN A 32 -9.60 3.04 -4.18
C ASN A 32 -9.18 3.19 -2.71
N CYS A 33 -8.15 2.47 -2.27
CA CYS A 33 -7.65 2.57 -0.90
C CYS A 33 -6.68 3.74 -0.78
N LYS A 34 -7.05 4.76 0.01
CA LYS A 34 -6.22 5.95 0.24
C LYS A 34 -4.85 5.63 0.87
N HIS A 35 -4.71 4.50 1.57
CA HIS A 35 -3.43 4.09 2.13
C HIS A 35 -2.46 3.55 1.08
N ASN A 36 -2.97 3.05 -0.04
CA ASN A 36 -2.17 2.56 -1.17
C ASN A 36 -1.79 3.70 -2.15
N PHE A 37 -2.12 4.94 -1.82
CA PHE A 37 -1.91 6.12 -2.65
C PHE A 37 -0.74 6.94 -2.12
N ILE A 38 0.08 7.43 -3.03
CA ILE A 38 1.14 8.38 -2.73
C ILE A 38 1.26 9.39 -3.87
N TYR A 39 1.39 10.67 -3.54
CA TYR A 39 1.59 11.73 -4.52
C TYR A 39 3.09 11.95 -4.72
N LEU A 40 3.54 11.87 -5.96
CA LEU A 40 4.94 12.03 -6.35
C LEU A 40 5.08 13.20 -7.33
N CYS A 41 6.27 13.80 -7.37
CA CYS A 41 6.65 14.67 -8.48
C CYS A 41 6.99 13.82 -9.72
N ASP A 42 6.94 14.43 -10.89
CA ASP A 42 7.27 13.84 -12.19
C ASP A 42 8.59 13.04 -12.18
N LYS A 43 9.64 13.59 -11.55
CA LYS A 43 10.97 12.97 -11.46
C LYS A 43 10.95 11.69 -10.62
N CYS A 44 10.26 11.70 -9.49
CA CYS A 44 10.15 10.53 -8.61
C CYS A 44 9.11 9.51 -9.11
N HIS A 45 8.17 9.94 -9.95
CA HIS A 45 7.22 9.03 -10.57
C HIS A 45 7.80 8.35 -11.82
N ARG A 46 8.34 9.12 -12.78
CA ARG A 46 8.69 8.66 -14.13
C ARG A 46 10.15 8.85 -14.55
N GLY A 47 10.93 9.66 -13.83
CA GLY A 47 12.35 9.87 -14.14
C GLY A 47 13.15 8.57 -14.08
N THR A 48 14.40 8.55 -14.53
CA THR A 48 15.22 7.32 -14.63
C THR A 48 15.30 6.52 -13.32
N LYS A 49 15.33 7.20 -12.16
CA LYS A 49 15.30 6.61 -10.81
C LYS A 49 13.92 6.71 -10.13
N GLY A 50 12.90 7.23 -10.82
CA GLY A 50 11.53 7.25 -10.36
C GLY A 50 10.90 5.87 -10.42
N VAL A 51 9.76 5.66 -9.76
CA VAL A 51 9.14 4.33 -9.56
C VAL A 51 8.80 3.59 -10.85
N HIS A 52 8.48 4.31 -11.94
CA HIS A 52 8.27 3.74 -13.28
C HIS A 52 9.47 3.92 -14.21
N GLY A 53 10.60 4.40 -13.68
CA GLY A 53 11.85 4.58 -14.41
C GLY A 53 12.62 3.28 -14.59
N LYS A 54 13.55 3.29 -15.55
CA LYS A 54 14.46 2.17 -15.86
C LYS A 54 15.19 1.62 -14.62
N ASN A 55 15.62 2.50 -13.71
CA ASN A 55 16.32 2.17 -12.47
C ASN A 55 15.45 2.44 -11.23
N GLY A 56 14.12 2.33 -11.38
CA GLY A 56 13.12 2.65 -10.35
C GLY A 56 12.89 1.59 -9.28
N ARG A 57 13.44 0.37 -9.46
CA ARG A 57 13.16 -0.80 -8.62
C ARG A 57 13.39 -0.54 -7.13
N ASN A 58 14.47 0.15 -6.77
CA ASN A 58 14.78 0.43 -5.36
C ASN A 58 13.74 1.38 -4.74
N LEU A 59 13.25 2.36 -5.50
CA LEU A 59 12.21 3.27 -5.02
C LEU A 59 10.86 2.55 -4.90
N ASP A 60 10.48 1.71 -5.86
CA ASP A 60 9.28 0.87 -5.80
C ASP A 60 9.29 -0.05 -4.56
N GLN A 61 10.42 -0.71 -4.29
CA GLN A 61 10.59 -1.54 -3.09
C GLN A 61 10.49 -0.71 -1.80
N LYS A 62 11.14 0.46 -1.74
CA LYS A 62 11.05 1.36 -0.59
C LYS A 62 9.60 1.79 -0.30
N LEU A 63 8.86 2.17 -1.33
CA LEU A 63 7.45 2.57 -1.18
C LEU A 63 6.58 1.40 -0.70
N LYS A 64 6.79 0.20 -1.24
CA LYS A 64 6.09 -1.01 -0.79
C LYS A 64 6.40 -1.36 0.66
N LEU A 65 7.66 -1.21 1.09
CA LEU A 65 8.03 -1.41 2.50
C LEU A 65 7.36 -0.37 3.41
N MET A 66 7.33 0.91 3.00
CA MET A 66 6.60 1.95 3.72
C MET A 66 5.10 1.61 3.85
N PHE A 67 4.48 1.10 2.79
CA PHE A 67 3.07 0.68 2.83
C PHE A 67 2.87 -0.54 3.73
N GLN A 68 3.72 -1.56 3.66
CA GLN A 68 3.69 -2.72 4.56
C GLN A 68 3.77 -2.28 6.02
N ASN A 69 4.76 -1.44 6.37
CA ASN A 69 4.92 -0.93 7.75
C ASN A 69 3.70 -0.12 8.20
N LYS A 70 3.08 0.63 7.30
CA LYS A 70 1.83 1.33 7.60
C LYS A 70 0.69 0.35 7.90
N LEU A 71 0.57 -0.75 7.15
CA LEU A 71 -0.44 -1.78 7.42
C LEU A 71 -0.19 -2.47 8.77
N GLU A 72 1.06 -2.76 9.10
CA GLU A 72 1.47 -3.31 10.41
C GLU A 72 1.03 -2.40 11.57
N ILE A 73 1.17 -1.08 11.42
CA ILE A 73 0.73 -0.10 12.42
C ILE A 73 -0.80 -0.01 12.49
N LEU A 74 -1.47 0.00 11.35
CA LEU A 74 -2.92 0.17 11.27
C LEU A 74 -3.68 -1.07 11.80
N PHE A 75 -3.19 -2.27 11.52
CA PHE A 75 -3.78 -3.51 12.00
C PHE A 75 -3.17 -3.91 13.36
N SER A 76 -3.67 -3.33 14.44
CA SER A 76 -3.14 -3.59 15.79
C SER A 76 -3.52 -4.95 16.40
N LYS A 77 -4.50 -5.65 15.83
CA LYS A 77 -5.00 -6.96 16.32
C LYS A 77 -4.38 -8.11 15.53
N GLU A 78 -4.03 -9.20 16.21
CA GLU A 78 -3.56 -10.43 15.57
C GLU A 78 -4.63 -11.13 14.72
N LEU A 79 -5.88 -11.08 15.16
CA LEU A 79 -7.04 -11.60 14.43
C LEU A 79 -7.97 -10.45 14.05
N LEU A 80 -8.38 -10.43 12.79
CA LEU A 80 -9.18 -9.38 12.18
C LEU A 80 -10.51 -9.94 11.70
N THR A 81 -11.60 -9.21 11.94
CA THR A 81 -12.87 -9.45 11.25
C THR A 81 -12.87 -8.79 9.88
N ARG A 82 -13.81 -9.20 9.02
CA ARG A 82 -14.14 -8.45 7.77
C ARG A 82 -14.36 -6.96 8.04
N LYS A 83 -15.01 -6.61 9.15
CA LYS A 83 -15.31 -5.22 9.54
C LYS A 83 -14.02 -4.46 9.87
N ASP A 84 -13.10 -5.07 10.63
CA ASP A 84 -11.80 -4.48 10.93
C ASP A 84 -11.03 -4.16 9.64
N ILE A 85 -10.99 -5.10 8.68
CA ILE A 85 -10.34 -4.92 7.38
C ILE A 85 -10.97 -3.76 6.59
N LYS A 86 -12.30 -3.76 6.47
CA LYS A 86 -13.05 -2.72 5.72
C LYS A 86 -12.80 -1.34 6.30
N ASP A 87 -13.00 -1.19 7.60
CA ASP A 87 -12.98 0.09 8.29
C ASP A 87 -11.54 0.64 8.33
N THR A 88 -10.54 -0.22 8.53
CA THR A 88 -9.12 0.16 8.53
C THR A 88 -8.64 0.61 7.14
N LEU A 89 -9.02 -0.10 6.08
CA LEU A 89 -8.60 0.24 4.71
C LEU A 89 -9.45 1.35 4.08
N GLY A 90 -10.63 1.64 4.64
CA GLY A 90 -11.59 2.60 4.11
C GLY A 90 -12.12 2.21 2.71
N ILE A 91 -12.27 0.91 2.43
CA ILE A 91 -12.71 0.40 1.12
C ILE A 91 -14.17 -0.07 1.13
N LYS A 92 -14.76 -0.22 -0.06
CA LYS A 92 -16.16 -0.68 -0.22
C LYS A 92 -16.32 -2.16 0.13
N ASP A 93 -17.56 -2.58 0.37
CA ASP A 93 -17.91 -3.97 0.67
C ASP A 93 -17.41 -4.96 -0.38
N LYS A 94 -17.74 -4.74 -1.67
CA LYS A 94 -17.33 -5.65 -2.76
C LYS A 94 -15.81 -5.89 -2.80
N PRO A 95 -14.93 -4.86 -2.84
CA PRO A 95 -13.49 -5.03 -2.69
C PRO A 95 -13.06 -5.82 -1.44
N THR A 96 -13.68 -5.53 -0.29
CA THR A 96 -13.40 -6.23 0.97
C THR A 96 -13.72 -7.72 0.85
N ASP A 97 -14.89 -8.04 0.30
CA ASP A 97 -15.35 -9.43 0.13
C ASP A 97 -14.43 -10.20 -0.82
N SER A 98 -14.03 -9.57 -1.93
CA SER A 98 -13.06 -10.15 -2.87
C SER A 98 -11.71 -10.42 -2.20
N LEU A 99 -11.23 -9.53 -1.34
CA LEU A 99 -9.99 -9.73 -0.60
C LEU A 99 -10.12 -10.88 0.41
N CYS A 100 -11.18 -10.88 1.22
CA CYS A 100 -11.40 -11.88 2.27
C CYS A 100 -11.49 -13.30 1.70
N LYS A 101 -12.03 -13.48 0.49
CA LYS A 101 -12.11 -14.78 -0.19
C LYS A 101 -10.75 -15.40 -0.52
N LEU A 102 -9.69 -14.59 -0.57
CA LEU A 102 -8.33 -15.06 -0.86
C LEU A 102 -7.59 -15.53 0.39
N ILE A 103 -8.16 -15.33 1.57
CA ILE A 103 -7.50 -15.51 2.85
C ILE A 103 -8.21 -16.64 3.60
N LYS A 104 -7.43 -17.55 4.17
CA LYS A 104 -7.99 -18.59 5.04
C LYS A 104 -8.60 -17.93 6.28
N SER A 105 -9.85 -18.25 6.57
CA SER A 105 -10.54 -17.76 7.77
C SER A 105 -10.77 -18.90 8.77
N GLU A 106 -10.68 -18.59 10.06
CA GLU A 106 -11.12 -19.47 11.13
C GLU A 106 -12.24 -18.78 11.93
N LYS A 107 -13.41 -19.40 12.01
CA LYS A 107 -14.59 -18.84 12.72
C LYS A 107 -14.93 -17.39 12.31
N GLY A 108 -14.70 -17.04 11.04
CA GLY A 108 -14.95 -15.70 10.49
C GLY A 108 -13.87 -14.65 10.78
N MET A 109 -12.74 -15.07 11.36
CA MET A 109 -11.56 -14.24 11.62
C MET A 109 -10.42 -14.55 10.65
N PHE A 110 -9.60 -13.54 10.37
CA PHE A 110 -8.42 -13.63 9.50
C PHE A 110 -7.17 -13.29 10.30
N TYR A 111 -6.09 -14.05 10.10
CA TYR A 111 -4.79 -13.68 10.67
C TYR A 111 -4.28 -12.40 10.04
N ARG A 112 -3.81 -11.49 10.88
CA ARG A 112 -3.27 -10.19 10.49
C ARG A 112 -2.20 -10.30 9.42
N GLU A 113 -1.25 -11.22 9.61
CA GLU A 113 -0.16 -11.44 8.67
C GLU A 113 -0.67 -11.86 7.29
N ASP A 114 -1.64 -12.76 7.23
CA ASP A 114 -2.22 -13.22 5.97
C ASP A 114 -2.93 -12.08 5.24
N VAL A 115 -3.66 -11.22 5.96
CA VAL A 115 -4.27 -10.01 5.39
C VAL A 115 -3.20 -9.10 4.78
N ILE A 116 -2.14 -8.78 5.53
CA ILE A 116 -1.06 -7.92 5.05
C ILE A 116 -0.36 -8.56 3.84
N ARG A 117 -0.06 -9.85 3.91
CA ARG A 117 0.56 -10.61 2.81
C ARG A 117 -0.28 -10.55 1.55
N THR A 118 -1.60 -10.73 1.64
CA THR A 118 -2.50 -10.62 0.47
C THR A 118 -2.54 -9.19 -0.08
N LEU A 119 -2.59 -8.17 0.79
CA LEU A 119 -2.52 -6.76 0.38
C LEU A 119 -1.20 -6.39 -0.32
N MET A 120 -0.11 -7.08 0.04
CA MET A 120 1.21 -6.97 -0.58
C MET A 120 1.41 -7.93 -1.78
N ASN A 121 0.33 -8.42 -2.38
CA ASN A 121 0.36 -9.35 -3.52
C ASN A 121 1.17 -10.63 -3.25
N GLY A 122 1.00 -11.20 -2.05
CA GLY A 122 1.61 -12.45 -1.62
C GLY A 122 3.05 -12.35 -1.12
N LYS A 123 3.66 -11.16 -1.13
CA LYS A 123 5.09 -10.98 -0.80
C LYS A 123 5.27 -9.96 0.32
N LEU A 124 5.81 -10.42 1.45
CA LEU A 124 6.33 -9.51 2.47
C LEU A 124 7.77 -9.13 2.11
N ILE A 125 8.10 -7.87 2.33
CA ILE A 125 9.46 -7.36 2.22
C ILE A 125 10.11 -7.55 3.59
N LEU A 126 11.17 -8.36 3.62
CA LEU A 126 12.04 -8.48 4.78
C LEU A 126 13.04 -7.33 4.72
N GLN A 127 13.14 -6.58 5.81
CA GLN A 127 14.25 -5.66 5.98
C GLN A 127 15.46 -6.54 6.31
N GLU A 128 16.45 -6.56 5.41
CA GLU A 128 17.77 -7.08 5.79
C GLU A 128 18.34 -6.09 6.81
N ASP A 129 18.83 -6.60 7.94
CA ASP A 129 19.60 -5.79 8.87
C ASP A 129 20.74 -5.15 8.07
N GLU A 130 20.87 -3.82 8.15
CA GLU A 130 22.02 -3.12 7.59
C GLU A 130 23.27 -3.72 8.24
N LYS A 131 24.05 -4.50 7.46
CA LYS A 131 25.35 -5.02 7.87
C LYS A 131 26.38 -3.92 7.97
#